data_AF-A0A219ANL0-F1
#
_entry.id   AF-A0A219ANL0-F1
#
_cell.length_a   1.000
_cell.length_b   1.000
_cell.length_c   1.000
_cell.angle_alpha   90.00
_cell.angle_beta   90.00
_cell.angle_gamma   90.00
#
_symmetry.space_group_name_H-M   'P 1'
#
loop_
_entity.id
_entity.type
_entity.pdbx_description
1 polymer ?
#
loop_
_entity_poly.entity_id
_entity_poly.type
_entity_poly.pdbx_seq_one_letter_code
_entity_poly.pdbx_strand_id
1 'polypeptide(L)'
;MGSVKSFRDVGVAVQQSELSKTTASASTLQELISTIPRAYQAVLGDHLQKKYRVAHKHANVQSTISAYERHENDKSFPPLIRNALKEPKLQFAKEFLGTTEGSNAPAAFKSKLFTARATALASAIELKKSELEHLATLIIPDDFNWKNQVKEVAKKVAQSAGGAFALNNQREWQLTGVAPAAQTEFSTMWGACQVYTYRVLALARSAIDRAEIQKVAKMQLKDNTDVEMTDGLAREPAVKDIIREELKSKDGVIC
;
A
#
# COMPACT_ATOMS: atom_id res chain seq x y z
N MET A 1 -26.49 47.78 12.69
CA MET A 1 -25.58 47.94 11.53
C MET A 1 -24.55 46.83 11.62
N GLY A 2 -24.41 45.87 10.72
CA GLY A 2 -25.02 45.52 9.45
C GLY A 2 -24.16 44.34 8.98
N SER A 3 -24.76 43.15 8.94
CA SER A 3 -24.12 41.91 8.52
C SER A 3 -23.63 42.02 7.08
N VAL A 4 -22.36 41.72 6.83
CA VAL A 4 -21.91 41.23 5.52
C VAL A 4 -20.96 40.05 5.75
N LYS A 5 -21.50 38.95 6.26
CA LYS A 5 -20.94 37.64 5.88
C LYS A 5 -21.28 37.48 4.40
N SER A 6 -20.25 37.46 3.55
CA SER A 6 -20.34 37.17 2.12
C SER A 6 -21.24 35.95 1.89
N PHE A 7 -22.47 36.20 1.42
CA PHE A 7 -23.46 35.16 1.15
C PHE A 7 -23.05 34.22 -0.01
N ARG A 8 -21.95 34.52 -0.72
CA ARG A 8 -21.48 33.75 -1.88
C ARG A 8 -20.54 32.60 -1.51
N ASP A 9 -19.87 32.64 -0.36
CA ASP A 9 -18.97 31.55 0.08
C ASP A 9 -19.68 30.41 0.79
N VAL A 10 -20.88 30.65 1.33
CA VAL A 10 -21.61 29.62 2.09
C VAL A 10 -22.06 28.49 1.16
N GLY A 11 -22.52 28.79 -0.05
CA GLY A 11 -22.95 27.76 -1.02
C GLY A 11 -21.80 26.88 -1.51
N VAL A 12 -20.66 27.48 -1.85
CA VAL A 12 -19.45 26.76 -2.31
C VAL A 12 -18.83 25.96 -1.16
N ALA A 13 -18.76 26.50 0.06
CA ALA A 13 -18.27 25.81 1.24
C ALA A 13 -19.18 24.65 1.69
N VAL A 14 -20.51 24.82 1.60
CA VAL A 14 -21.48 23.75 1.89
C VAL A 14 -21.38 22.64 0.84
N GLN A 15 -21.24 22.98 -0.45
CA GLN A 15 -21.05 21.98 -1.51
C GLN A 15 -19.71 21.24 -1.39
N GLN A 16 -18.63 21.92 -1.03
CA GLN A 16 -17.35 21.25 -0.73
C GLN A 16 -17.45 20.35 0.50
N SER A 17 -18.24 20.72 1.51
CA SER A 17 -18.50 19.90 2.70
C SER A 17 -19.31 18.64 2.36
N GLU A 18 -20.35 18.75 1.53
CA GLU A 18 -21.14 17.61 1.06
C GLU A 18 -20.35 16.69 0.11
N LEU A 19 -19.56 17.27 -0.79
CA LEU A 19 -18.63 16.53 -1.64
C LEU A 19 -17.61 15.75 -0.77
N SER A 20 -17.11 16.37 0.30
CA SER A 20 -16.18 15.72 1.22
C SER A 20 -16.83 14.53 1.94
N LYS A 21 -18.10 14.65 2.35
CA LYS A 21 -18.85 13.55 2.98
C LYS A 21 -19.10 12.39 2.02
N THR A 22 -19.54 12.69 0.80
CA THR A 22 -19.86 11.68 -0.23
C THR A 22 -18.60 10.98 -0.76
N THR A 23 -17.50 11.69 -0.93
CA THR A 23 -16.22 11.07 -1.29
C THR A 23 -15.61 10.28 -0.13
N ALA A 24 -15.83 10.69 1.12
CA ALA A 24 -15.35 9.97 2.30
C ALA A 24 -16.04 8.61 2.53
N SER A 25 -17.28 8.42 2.06
CA SER A 25 -17.96 7.12 2.16
C SER A 25 -17.49 6.11 1.11
N ALA A 26 -16.93 6.56 -0.02
CA ALA A 26 -16.46 5.69 -1.10
C ALA A 26 -15.25 4.84 -0.65
N SER A 27 -15.43 3.52 -0.53
CA SER A 27 -14.45 2.56 -0.01
C SER A 27 -13.52 1.97 -1.08
N THR A 28 -13.90 2.13 -2.36
CA THR A 28 -13.12 1.69 -3.52
C THR A 28 -12.89 2.86 -4.49
N LEU A 29 -11.89 2.73 -5.36
CA LEU A 29 -11.64 3.73 -6.41
C LEU A 29 -12.84 3.85 -7.36
N GLN A 30 -13.51 2.73 -7.66
CA GLN A 30 -14.68 2.73 -8.53
C GLN A 30 -15.87 3.46 -7.90
N GLU A 31 -16.11 3.26 -6.60
CA GLU A 31 -17.10 4.04 -5.86
C GLU A 31 -16.76 5.53 -5.88
N LEU A 32 -15.49 5.89 -5.72
CA LEU A 32 -15.06 7.29 -5.78
C LEU A 32 -15.29 7.90 -7.17
N ILE A 33 -15.02 7.15 -8.25
CA ILE A 33 -15.31 7.62 -9.61
C ILE A 33 -16.82 7.77 -9.81
N SER A 34 -17.64 6.91 -9.20
CA SER A 34 -19.09 6.98 -9.31
C SER A 34 -19.71 8.23 -8.66
N THR A 35 -19.03 8.87 -7.70
CA THR A 35 -19.49 10.14 -7.10
C THR A 35 -19.29 11.34 -8.02
N ILE A 36 -18.50 11.20 -9.08
CA ILE A 36 -18.28 12.26 -10.08
C ILE A 36 -19.51 12.33 -11.01
N PRO A 37 -19.98 13.52 -11.41
CA PRO A 37 -21.06 13.63 -12.38
C PRO A 37 -20.71 12.95 -13.71
N ARG A 38 -21.68 12.26 -14.32
CA ARG A 38 -21.47 11.32 -15.45
C ARG A 38 -20.72 11.92 -16.63
N ALA A 39 -20.94 13.20 -16.92
CA ALA A 39 -20.24 13.91 -18.00
C ALA A 39 -18.71 13.98 -17.80
N TYR A 40 -18.26 14.04 -16.55
CA TYR A 40 -16.85 14.19 -16.19
C TYR A 40 -16.16 12.86 -15.85
N GLN A 41 -16.93 11.81 -15.56
CA GLN A 41 -16.42 10.52 -15.08
C GLN A 41 -15.33 9.92 -15.96
N ALA A 42 -15.48 9.95 -17.29
CA ALA A 42 -14.51 9.32 -18.19
C ALA A 42 -13.12 9.97 -18.12
N VAL A 43 -13.08 11.31 -18.12
CA VAL A 43 -11.83 12.09 -18.15
C VAL A 43 -11.20 12.16 -16.76
N LEU A 44 -11.99 12.52 -15.75
CA LEU A 44 -11.51 12.64 -14.37
C LEU A 44 -11.24 11.26 -13.75
N GLY A 45 -11.99 10.23 -14.15
CA GLY A 45 -11.75 8.86 -13.73
C GLY A 45 -10.38 8.34 -14.16
N ASP A 46 -9.97 8.57 -15.41
CA ASP A 46 -8.62 8.21 -15.88
C ASP A 46 -7.52 8.98 -15.12
N HIS A 47 -7.75 10.27 -14.85
CA HIS A 47 -6.84 11.07 -14.02
C HIS A 47 -6.67 10.46 -12.61
N LEU A 48 -7.79 10.13 -11.95
CA LEU A 48 -7.76 9.54 -10.61
C LEU A 48 -7.17 8.13 -10.60
N GLN A 49 -7.39 7.32 -11.63
CA GLN A 49 -6.75 6.01 -11.78
C GLN A 49 -5.22 6.14 -11.88
N LYS A 50 -4.72 7.09 -12.67
CA LYS A 50 -3.28 7.36 -12.77
C LYS A 50 -2.70 7.76 -11.41
N LYS A 51 -3.36 8.68 -10.70
CA LYS A 51 -2.95 9.08 -9.34
C LYS A 51 -3.00 7.92 -8.35
N TYR A 52 -4.05 7.10 -8.39
CA TYR A 52 -4.19 5.92 -7.53
C TYR A 52 -3.05 4.92 -7.72
N ARG A 53 -2.66 4.64 -8.98
CA ARG A 53 -1.55 3.71 -9.27
C ARG A 53 -0.23 4.19 -8.64
N VAL A 54 0.06 5.50 -8.72
CA VAL A 54 1.25 6.07 -8.12
C VAL A 54 1.16 6.05 -6.59
N ALA A 55 0.02 6.43 -6.02
CA ALA A 55 -0.25 6.38 -4.59
C ALA A 55 -0.09 4.95 -4.02
N HIS A 56 -0.56 3.95 -4.75
CA HIS A 56 -0.44 2.55 -4.38
C HIS A 56 1.02 2.08 -4.39
N LYS A 57 1.83 2.51 -5.37
CA LYS A 57 3.29 2.26 -5.38
C LYS A 57 3.97 2.93 -4.19
N HIS A 58 3.64 4.19 -3.90
CA HIS A 58 4.19 4.92 -2.77
C HIS A 58 3.90 4.21 -1.44
N ALA A 59 2.65 3.79 -1.20
CA ALA A 59 2.28 3.04 0.01
C ALA A 59 3.04 1.70 0.13
N ASN A 60 3.24 0.97 -0.98
CA ASN A 60 4.04 -0.26 -0.98
C ASN A 60 5.52 -0.01 -0.65
N VAL A 61 6.11 1.04 -1.22
CA VAL A 61 7.51 1.42 -0.93
C VAL A 61 7.65 1.76 0.55
N GLN A 62 6.71 2.52 1.11
CA GLN A 62 6.68 2.86 2.53
C GLN A 62 6.62 1.61 3.42
N SER A 63 5.73 0.65 3.10
CA SER A 63 5.67 -0.64 3.79
C SER A 63 6.98 -1.42 3.70
N THR A 64 7.62 -1.43 2.53
CA THR A 64 8.90 -2.10 2.30
C THR A 64 10.02 -1.50 3.14
N ILE A 65 10.09 -0.17 3.23
CA ILE A 65 11.04 0.54 4.08
C ILE A 65 10.84 0.13 5.54
N SER A 66 9.59 0.18 6.03
CA SER A 66 9.30 -0.23 7.41
C SER A 66 9.68 -1.69 7.69
N ALA A 67 9.50 -2.60 6.73
CA ALA A 67 9.95 -3.98 6.87
C ALA A 67 11.48 -4.10 6.91
N TYR A 68 12.20 -3.32 6.10
CA TYR A 68 13.66 -3.31 6.08
C TYR A 68 14.25 -2.71 7.36
N GLU A 69 13.67 -1.62 7.87
CA GLU A 69 14.08 -0.99 9.13
C GLU A 69 13.85 -1.94 10.33
N ARG A 70 12.78 -2.76 10.31
CA ARG A 70 12.60 -3.84 11.30
C ARG A 70 13.75 -4.86 11.24
N HIS A 71 14.10 -5.33 10.04
CA HIS A 71 15.23 -6.25 9.87
C HIS A 71 16.56 -5.64 10.35
N GLU A 72 16.79 -4.36 10.09
CA GLU A 72 17.99 -3.63 10.54
C GLU A 72 18.07 -3.54 12.08
N ASN A 73 16.93 -3.28 12.73
CA ASN A 73 16.81 -3.24 14.19
C ASN A 73 17.03 -4.63 14.81
N ASP A 74 16.42 -5.67 14.22
CA ASP A 74 16.51 -7.06 14.69
C ASP A 74 17.85 -7.74 14.32
N LYS A 75 18.77 -7.03 13.65
CA LYS A 75 20.03 -7.58 13.10
C LYS A 75 19.82 -8.83 12.25
N SER A 76 18.69 -8.85 11.54
CA SER A 76 18.31 -9.89 10.60
C SER A 76 18.29 -9.33 9.18
N PHE A 77 18.02 -10.19 8.18
CA PHE A 77 18.06 -9.77 6.77
C PHE A 77 16.81 -10.22 6.02
N PRO A 78 16.22 -9.34 5.18
CA PRO A 78 15.14 -9.73 4.29
C PRO A 78 15.54 -10.90 3.38
N PRO A 79 14.59 -11.74 2.94
CA PRO A 79 14.88 -12.87 2.05
C PRO A 79 15.65 -12.48 0.79
N LEU A 80 15.39 -11.28 0.24
CA LEU A 80 16.11 -10.76 -0.93
C LEU A 80 17.63 -10.73 -0.70
N ILE A 81 18.07 -10.19 0.44
CA ILE A 81 19.50 -10.07 0.79
C ILE A 81 20.06 -11.42 1.24
N ARG A 82 19.32 -12.16 2.07
CA ARG A 82 19.74 -13.48 2.57
C ARG A 82 19.96 -14.48 1.43
N ASN A 83 19.09 -14.46 0.43
CA ASN A 83 19.15 -15.38 -0.71
C ASN A 83 20.18 -14.96 -1.76
N ALA A 84 20.48 -13.66 -1.89
CA ALA A 84 21.52 -13.16 -2.79
C ALA A 84 22.92 -13.37 -2.20
N LEU A 85 23.13 -13.04 -0.93
CA LEU A 85 24.42 -13.17 -0.24
C LEU A 85 24.40 -14.41 0.65
N LYS A 86 24.50 -15.60 0.06
CA LYS A 86 24.55 -16.87 0.79
C LYS A 86 25.91 -17.09 1.45
N GLU A 87 25.91 -17.83 2.54
CA GLU A 87 27.15 -18.27 3.18
C GLU A 87 27.78 -19.41 2.36
N PRO A 88 28.97 -19.22 1.77
CA PRO A 88 29.70 -20.29 1.10
C PRO A 88 30.16 -21.34 2.12
N LYS A 89 30.06 -22.61 1.74
CA LYS A 89 30.62 -23.72 2.52
C LYS A 89 32.12 -23.82 2.23
N LEU A 90 32.92 -23.08 2.99
CA LEU A 90 34.38 -23.19 2.92
C LEU A 90 34.83 -24.45 3.65
N GLN A 91 35.57 -25.32 2.94
CA GLN A 91 36.23 -26.48 3.54
C GLN A 91 37.69 -26.13 3.77
N PHE A 92 38.15 -26.27 5.01
CA PHE A 92 39.53 -26.03 5.40
C PHE A 92 40.23 -27.36 5.66
N ALA A 93 41.50 -27.45 5.26
CA ALA A 93 42.35 -28.58 5.59
C ALA A 93 42.56 -28.67 7.12
N LYS A 94 42.71 -29.89 7.64
CA LYS A 94 42.82 -30.14 9.08
C LYS A 94 44.07 -29.50 9.67
N GLU A 95 45.15 -29.49 8.91
CA GLU A 95 46.45 -28.90 9.25
C GLU A 95 46.32 -27.38 9.42
N PHE A 96 45.53 -26.73 8.56
CA PHE A 96 45.27 -25.30 8.66
C PHE A 96 44.40 -24.98 9.90
N LEU A 97 43.38 -25.78 10.18
CA LEU A 97 42.54 -25.61 11.37
C LEU A 97 43.30 -25.75 12.70
N GLY A 98 44.46 -26.41 12.69
CA GLY A 98 45.36 -26.50 13.84
C GLY A 98 46.15 -25.21 14.15
N THR A 99 46.12 -24.23 13.25
CA THR A 99 46.77 -22.92 13.47
C THR A 99 45.82 -21.94 14.17
N THR A 100 46.37 -20.90 14.79
CA THR A 100 45.58 -19.78 15.36
C THR A 100 44.74 -19.06 14.31
N GLU A 101 45.22 -19.02 13.06
CA GLU A 101 44.52 -18.37 11.95
C GLU A 101 43.37 -19.24 11.44
N GLY A 102 43.60 -20.54 11.25
CA GLY A 102 42.58 -21.47 10.77
C GLY A 102 41.45 -21.72 11.76
N SER A 103 41.72 -21.68 13.07
CA SER A 103 40.66 -21.78 14.08
C SER A 103 39.74 -20.56 14.09
N ASN A 104 40.27 -19.36 13.79
CA ASN A 104 39.50 -18.11 13.73
C ASN A 104 38.88 -17.81 12.36
N ALA A 105 39.38 -18.44 11.28
CA ALA A 105 38.97 -18.16 9.91
C ALA A 105 37.44 -18.29 9.66
N PRO A 106 36.72 -19.31 10.17
CA PRO A 106 35.27 -19.42 9.96
C PRO A 106 34.48 -18.27 10.60
N ALA A 107 34.86 -17.86 11.81
CA ALA A 107 34.21 -16.75 12.51
C ALA A 107 34.50 -15.40 11.84
N ALA A 108 35.75 -15.18 11.44
CA ALA A 108 36.15 -13.98 10.71
C ALA A 108 35.42 -13.87 9.36
N PHE A 109 35.26 -14.98 8.64
CA PHE A 109 34.52 -15.02 7.38
C PHE A 109 33.02 -14.72 7.58
N LYS A 110 32.38 -15.34 8.58
CA LYS A 110 30.98 -15.06 8.95
C LYS A 110 30.75 -13.58 9.29
N SER A 111 31.69 -12.98 10.02
CA SER A 111 31.65 -11.55 10.36
C SER A 111 31.68 -10.67 9.11
N LYS A 112 32.60 -10.94 8.17
CA LYS A 112 32.66 -10.21 6.88
C LYS A 112 31.38 -10.35 6.07
N LEU A 113 30.80 -11.54 6.01
CA LEU A 113 29.53 -11.78 5.32
C LEU A 113 28.37 -11.02 5.98
N PHE A 114 28.33 -11.00 7.31
CA PHE A 114 27.34 -10.21 8.05
C PHE A 114 27.46 -8.72 7.75
N THR A 115 28.68 -8.16 7.76
CA THR A 115 28.93 -6.76 7.38
C THR A 115 28.46 -6.49 5.96
N ALA A 116 28.78 -7.36 4.99
CA ALA A 116 28.34 -7.18 3.61
C ALA A 116 26.80 -7.16 3.48
N ARG A 117 26.09 -8.03 4.20
CA ARG A 117 24.62 -8.03 4.23
C ARG A 117 24.05 -6.78 4.90
N ALA A 118 24.68 -6.30 5.97
CA ALA A 118 24.27 -5.07 6.66
C ALA A 118 24.44 -3.83 5.76
N THR A 119 25.57 -3.72 5.06
CA THR A 119 25.79 -2.65 4.08
C THR A 119 24.76 -2.70 2.95
N ALA A 120 24.48 -3.89 2.41
CA ALA A 120 23.47 -4.06 1.38
C ALA A 120 22.06 -3.64 1.84
N LEU A 121 21.71 -3.94 3.11
CA LEU A 121 20.43 -3.53 3.69
C LEU A 121 20.33 -2.02 3.84
N ALA A 122 21.38 -1.37 4.38
CA ALA A 122 21.43 0.07 4.53
C ALA A 122 21.28 0.78 3.17
N SER A 123 22.04 0.37 2.16
CA SER A 123 21.92 0.94 0.80
C SER A 123 20.54 0.69 0.18
N ALA A 124 19.93 -0.47 0.42
CA ALA A 124 18.58 -0.75 -0.06
C ALA A 124 17.54 0.17 0.60
N ILE A 125 17.67 0.46 1.89
CA ILE A 125 16.81 1.41 2.62
C ILE A 125 16.97 2.82 2.02
N GLU A 126 18.20 3.29 1.81
CA GLU A 126 18.47 4.61 1.21
C GLU A 126 17.84 4.75 -0.18
N LEU A 127 18.06 3.76 -1.05
CA LEU A 127 17.46 3.77 -2.40
C LEU A 127 15.93 3.76 -2.34
N LYS A 128 15.35 2.99 -1.42
CA LYS A 128 13.89 2.97 -1.23
C LYS A 128 13.35 4.29 -0.68
N LYS A 129 14.08 4.98 0.20
CA LYS A 129 13.71 6.32 0.69
C LYS A 129 13.74 7.34 -0.46
N SER A 130 14.75 7.30 -1.33
CA SER A 130 14.79 8.14 -2.54
C SER A 130 13.65 7.83 -3.53
N GLU A 131 13.32 6.55 -3.73
CA GLU A 131 12.15 6.15 -4.52
C GLU A 131 10.84 6.72 -3.93
N LEU A 132 10.69 6.66 -2.59
CA LEU A 132 9.53 7.19 -1.89
C LEU A 132 9.37 8.70 -2.11
N GLU A 133 10.46 9.46 -1.96
CA GLU A 133 10.48 10.91 -2.20
C GLU A 133 10.09 11.26 -3.62
N HIS A 134 10.63 10.55 -4.62
CA HIS A 134 10.25 10.75 -6.02
C HIS A 134 8.75 10.50 -6.24
N LEU A 135 8.21 9.39 -5.72
CA LEU A 135 6.78 9.08 -5.84
C LEU A 135 5.91 10.13 -5.14
N ALA A 136 6.35 10.70 -4.02
CA ALA A 136 5.63 11.75 -3.31
C ALA A 136 5.44 13.00 -4.18
N THR A 137 6.43 13.38 -4.99
CA THR A 137 6.31 14.52 -5.92
C THR A 137 5.21 14.33 -6.98
N LEU A 138 4.95 13.08 -7.38
CA LEU A 138 3.97 12.74 -8.42
C LEU A 138 2.52 12.68 -7.89
N ILE A 139 2.37 12.61 -6.58
CA ILE A 139 1.09 12.42 -5.88
C ILE A 139 0.40 13.75 -5.53
N ILE A 140 1.15 14.85 -5.52
CA ILE A 140 0.67 16.20 -5.20
C ILE A 140 -0.57 16.55 -6.06
N PRO A 141 -1.60 17.22 -5.49
CA PRO A 141 -2.74 17.71 -6.26
C PRO A 141 -2.29 18.60 -7.42
N ASP A 142 -2.64 18.21 -8.64
CA ASP A 142 -2.34 18.96 -9.87
C ASP A 142 -3.58 19.74 -10.30
N ASP A 143 -3.81 20.85 -9.60
CA ASP A 143 -4.98 21.71 -9.79
C ASP A 143 -5.04 22.29 -11.21
N PHE A 144 -3.88 22.55 -11.83
CA PHE A 144 -3.79 23.06 -13.19
C PHE A 144 -4.30 22.04 -14.22
N ASN A 145 -3.77 20.82 -14.20
CA ASN A 145 -4.19 19.77 -15.11
C ASN A 145 -5.66 19.37 -14.86
N TRP A 146 -6.06 19.28 -13.58
CA TRP A 146 -7.45 19.02 -13.21
C TRP A 146 -8.40 20.06 -13.82
N LYS A 147 -8.13 21.36 -13.61
CA LYS A 147 -8.95 22.44 -14.16
C LYS A 147 -9.00 22.43 -15.68
N ASN A 148 -7.88 22.11 -16.35
CA ASN A 148 -7.87 21.96 -17.80
C ASN A 148 -8.78 20.82 -18.28
N GLN A 149 -8.75 19.67 -17.60
CA GLN A 149 -9.63 18.54 -17.90
C GLN A 149 -11.10 18.89 -17.67
N VAL A 150 -11.43 19.55 -16.55
CA VAL A 150 -12.78 20.03 -16.25
C VAL A 150 -13.25 21.02 -17.32
N LYS A 151 -12.38 21.94 -17.74
CA LYS A 151 -12.66 22.92 -18.80
C LYS A 151 -13.03 22.27 -20.13
N GLU A 152 -12.28 21.25 -20.55
CA GLU A 152 -12.53 20.56 -21.82
C GLU A 152 -13.86 19.78 -21.80
N VAL A 153 -14.22 19.19 -20.66
CA VAL A 153 -15.54 18.56 -20.51
C VAL A 153 -16.64 19.61 -20.50
N ALA A 154 -16.47 20.70 -19.75
CA ALA A 154 -17.45 21.79 -19.65
C ALA A 154 -17.79 22.40 -21.02
N LYS A 155 -16.77 22.62 -21.88
CA LYS A 155 -16.97 23.06 -23.26
C LYS A 155 -17.86 22.09 -24.05
N LYS A 156 -17.61 20.79 -23.95
CA LYS A 156 -18.40 19.76 -24.65
C LYS A 156 -19.84 19.72 -24.14
N VAL A 157 -20.03 19.83 -22.82
CA VAL A 157 -21.36 19.91 -22.19
C VAL A 157 -22.12 21.13 -22.72
N ALA A 158 -21.52 22.32 -22.71
CA ALA A 158 -22.14 23.53 -23.26
C ALA A 158 -22.54 23.35 -24.74
N GLN A 159 -21.62 22.88 -25.58
CA GLN A 159 -21.87 22.65 -27.00
C GLN A 159 -23.03 21.68 -27.23
N SER A 160 -23.08 20.58 -26.48
CA SER A 160 -24.15 19.57 -26.61
C SER A 160 -25.54 20.08 -26.22
N ALA A 161 -25.59 21.11 -25.37
CA ALA A 161 -26.83 21.72 -24.89
C ALA A 161 -27.23 22.99 -25.66
N GLY A 162 -26.47 23.38 -26.70
CA GLY A 162 -26.68 24.64 -27.42
C GLY A 162 -26.28 25.90 -26.62
N GLY A 163 -25.53 25.71 -25.52
CA GLY A 163 -24.99 26.77 -24.69
C GLY A 163 -23.57 27.18 -25.08
N ALA A 164 -22.99 28.10 -24.30
CA ALA A 164 -21.61 28.54 -24.45
C ALA A 164 -20.82 28.39 -23.15
N PHE A 165 -19.51 28.23 -23.28
CA PHE A 165 -18.57 28.23 -22.16
C PHE A 165 -17.66 29.45 -22.30
N ALA A 166 -17.85 30.43 -21.43
CA ALA A 166 -17.21 31.74 -21.54
C ALA A 166 -16.78 32.30 -20.17
N LEU A 167 -15.90 33.30 -20.19
CA LEU A 167 -15.64 34.12 -19.01
C LEU A 167 -16.84 35.04 -18.78
N ASN A 168 -17.30 35.11 -17.53
CA ASN A 168 -18.24 36.14 -17.11
C ASN A 168 -17.52 37.49 -16.90
N ASN A 169 -18.29 38.54 -16.60
CA ASN A 169 -17.75 39.88 -16.33
C ASN A 169 -16.83 39.96 -15.11
N GLN A 170 -16.85 38.93 -14.25
CA GLN A 170 -16.02 38.79 -13.05
C GLN A 170 -14.75 37.97 -13.30
N ARG A 171 -14.48 37.61 -14.56
CA ARG A 171 -13.35 36.76 -14.98
C ARG A 171 -13.40 35.32 -14.47
N GLU A 172 -14.60 34.82 -14.18
CA GLU A 172 -14.83 33.43 -13.81
C GLU A 172 -15.40 32.65 -15.00
N TRP A 173 -14.99 31.40 -15.15
CA TRP A 173 -15.53 30.52 -16.18
C TRP A 173 -16.98 30.14 -15.83
N GLN A 174 -17.88 30.27 -16.80
CA GLN A 174 -19.29 29.96 -16.63
C GLN A 174 -19.85 29.29 -17.88
N LEU A 175 -20.78 28.37 -17.66
CA LEU A 175 -21.63 27.79 -18.70
C LEU A 175 -22.90 28.66 -18.81
N THR A 176 -23.14 29.19 -20.01
CA THR A 176 -24.34 29.97 -20.34
C THR A 176 -25.22 29.18 -21.31
N GLY A 177 -26.55 29.39 -21.26
CA GLY A 177 -27.48 28.66 -22.12
C GLY A 177 -27.62 27.16 -21.80
N VAL A 178 -27.19 26.73 -20.61
CA VAL A 178 -27.35 25.36 -20.09
C VAL A 178 -28.26 25.33 -18.87
N ALA A 179 -28.75 24.14 -18.52
CA ALA A 179 -29.50 23.92 -17.29
C ALA A 179 -28.69 24.33 -16.05
N PRO A 180 -29.31 24.93 -15.01
CA PRO A 180 -28.61 25.34 -13.79
C PRO A 180 -27.84 24.22 -13.09
N ALA A 181 -28.34 22.98 -13.17
CA ALA A 181 -27.67 21.80 -12.63
C ALA A 181 -26.26 21.60 -13.22
N ALA A 182 -26.08 21.79 -14.53
CA ALA A 182 -24.78 21.64 -15.20
C ALA A 182 -23.77 22.71 -14.76
N GLN A 183 -24.24 23.93 -14.46
CA GLN A 183 -23.40 24.99 -13.90
C GLN A 183 -22.95 24.66 -12.48
N THR A 184 -23.85 24.11 -11.65
CA THR A 184 -23.51 23.64 -10.30
C THR A 184 -22.47 22.54 -10.37
N GLU A 185 -22.69 21.51 -11.20
CA GLU A 185 -21.74 20.40 -11.41
C GLU A 185 -20.34 20.92 -11.82
N PHE A 186 -20.28 21.86 -12.76
CA PHE A 186 -19.03 22.49 -13.18
C PHE A 186 -18.33 23.18 -12.01
N SER A 187 -19.04 24.02 -11.25
CA SER A 187 -18.46 24.76 -10.13
C SER A 187 -17.94 23.82 -9.03
N THR A 188 -18.67 22.75 -8.73
CA THR A 188 -18.24 21.71 -7.78
C THR A 188 -16.98 21.02 -8.29
N MET A 189 -16.96 20.56 -9.55
CA MET A 189 -15.78 19.88 -10.11
C MET A 189 -14.58 20.81 -10.23
N TRP A 190 -14.77 22.09 -10.53
CA TRP A 190 -13.69 23.08 -10.65
C TRP A 190 -12.85 23.22 -9.37
N GLY A 191 -13.47 23.09 -8.20
CA GLY A 191 -12.80 23.16 -6.89
C GLY A 191 -12.48 21.80 -6.24
N ALA A 192 -12.80 20.69 -6.89
CA ALA A 192 -12.78 19.36 -6.26
C ALA A 192 -11.43 18.63 -6.30
N CYS A 193 -10.40 19.18 -6.95
CA CYS A 193 -9.12 18.50 -7.19
C CYS A 193 -8.52 17.90 -5.90
N GLN A 194 -8.45 18.71 -4.84
CA GLN A 194 -7.82 18.31 -3.59
C GLN A 194 -8.61 17.19 -2.90
N VAL A 195 -9.94 17.33 -2.80
CA VAL A 195 -10.83 16.37 -2.13
C VAL A 195 -10.68 14.97 -2.75
N TYR A 196 -10.75 14.88 -4.08
CA TYR A 196 -10.58 13.61 -4.77
C TYR A 196 -9.15 13.05 -4.66
N THR A 197 -8.13 13.90 -4.78
CA THR A 197 -6.73 13.45 -4.70
C THR A 197 -6.41 12.88 -3.30
N TYR A 198 -6.82 13.56 -2.23
CA TYR A 198 -6.61 13.06 -0.87
C TYR A 198 -7.41 11.79 -0.60
N ARG A 199 -8.62 11.67 -1.13
CA ARG A 199 -9.38 10.43 -0.99
C ARG A 199 -8.71 9.27 -1.73
N VAL A 200 -8.22 9.48 -2.95
CA VAL A 200 -7.45 8.49 -3.71
C VAL A 200 -6.24 8.01 -2.90
N LEU A 201 -5.54 8.92 -2.23
CA LEU A 201 -4.41 8.60 -1.37
C LEU A 201 -4.80 7.72 -0.18
N ALA A 202 -5.86 8.08 0.53
CA ALA A 202 -6.38 7.30 1.64
C ALA A 202 -6.80 5.89 1.19
N LEU A 203 -7.45 5.77 0.03
CA LEU A 203 -7.84 4.48 -0.53
C LEU A 203 -6.65 3.60 -0.89
N ALA A 204 -5.60 4.19 -1.48
CA ALA A 204 -4.38 3.46 -1.82
C ALA A 204 -3.68 2.93 -0.57
N ARG A 205 -3.56 3.76 0.48
CA ARG A 205 -2.97 3.35 1.77
C ARG A 205 -3.78 2.23 2.42
N SER A 206 -5.09 2.41 2.50
CA SER A 206 -5.99 1.41 3.10
C SER A 206 -5.97 0.08 2.35
N ALA A 207 -5.76 0.08 1.03
CA ALA A 207 -5.60 -1.15 0.25
C ALA A 207 -4.35 -1.95 0.66
N ILE A 208 -3.23 -1.26 0.92
CA ILE A 208 -2.00 -1.91 1.40
C ILE A 208 -2.18 -2.43 2.81
N ASP A 209 -2.74 -1.63 3.72
CA ASP A 209 -2.95 -2.04 5.11
C ASP A 209 -3.86 -3.28 5.18
N ARG A 210 -4.93 -3.34 4.38
CA ARG A 210 -5.79 -4.54 4.27
C ARG A 210 -5.03 -5.76 3.77
N ALA A 211 -4.18 -5.60 2.75
CA ALA A 211 -3.39 -6.70 2.21
C ALA A 211 -2.37 -7.23 3.23
N GLU A 212 -1.79 -6.35 4.06
CA GLU A 212 -0.90 -6.74 5.16
C GLU A 212 -1.65 -7.50 6.25
N ILE A 213 -2.81 -7.00 6.69
CA ILE A 213 -3.66 -7.67 7.68
C ILE A 213 -4.03 -9.08 7.19
N GLN A 214 -4.43 -9.23 5.92
CA GLN A 214 -4.76 -10.54 5.35
C GLN A 214 -3.55 -11.49 5.32
N LYS A 215 -2.35 -10.99 5.02
CA LYS A 215 -1.12 -11.81 5.06
C LYS A 215 -0.81 -12.27 6.48
N VAL A 216 -0.93 -11.39 7.47
CA VAL A 216 -0.70 -11.72 8.88
C VAL A 216 -1.71 -12.76 9.36
N ALA A 217 -2.99 -12.55 9.07
CA ALA A 217 -4.04 -13.52 9.40
C ALA A 217 -3.79 -14.89 8.76
N LYS A 218 -3.34 -14.93 7.50
CA LYS A 218 -2.99 -16.18 6.81
C LYS A 218 -1.78 -16.89 7.44
N MET A 219 -0.78 -16.14 7.90
CA MET A 219 0.36 -16.73 8.61
C MET A 219 -0.07 -17.34 9.95
N GLN A 220 -0.88 -16.62 10.74
CA GLN A 220 -1.41 -17.13 12.01
C GLN A 220 -2.25 -18.39 11.83
N LEU A 221 -3.10 -18.43 10.80
CA LEU A 221 -3.87 -19.64 10.47
C LEU A 221 -2.97 -20.83 10.16
N LYS A 222 -1.89 -20.61 9.39
CA LYS A 222 -0.94 -21.67 9.08
C LYS A 222 -0.22 -22.15 10.34
N ASP A 223 0.23 -21.24 11.18
CA ASP A 223 0.91 -21.60 12.43
C ASP A 223 -0.02 -22.41 13.34
N ASN A 224 -1.29 -22.03 13.44
CA ASN A 224 -2.29 -22.79 14.19
C ASN A 224 -2.53 -24.19 13.58
N THR A 225 -2.63 -24.30 12.25
CA THR A 225 -2.76 -25.61 11.57
C THR A 225 -1.52 -26.49 11.76
N ASP A 226 -0.32 -25.92 11.68
CA ASP A 226 0.93 -26.66 11.88
C ASP A 226 1.03 -27.16 13.34
N VAL A 227 0.57 -26.38 14.32
CA VAL A 227 0.47 -26.80 15.74
C VAL A 227 -0.56 -27.92 15.92
N GLU A 228 -1.78 -27.78 15.38
CA GLU A 228 -2.83 -28.80 15.49
C GLU A 228 -2.42 -30.13 14.82
N MET A 229 -1.73 -30.09 13.69
CA MET A 229 -1.20 -31.28 13.02
C MET A 229 -0.05 -31.92 13.79
N THR A 230 0.79 -31.12 14.46
CA THR A 230 1.88 -31.63 15.30
C THR A 230 1.34 -32.29 16.57
N ASP A 231 0.29 -31.73 17.18
CA ASP A 231 -0.41 -32.32 18.33
C ASP A 231 -1.23 -33.57 17.94
N GLY A 232 -1.80 -33.61 16.72
CA GLY A 232 -2.48 -34.78 16.18
C GLY A 232 -1.55 -35.97 15.92
N LEU A 233 -0.28 -35.72 15.61
CA LEU A 233 0.76 -36.76 15.48
C LEU A 233 1.31 -37.24 16.83
N ALA A 234 1.08 -36.50 17.92
CA ALA A 234 1.61 -36.82 19.24
C ALA A 234 0.69 -37.71 20.10
N ARG A 235 -0.45 -38.21 19.57
CA ARG A 235 -1.50 -38.83 20.41
C ARG A 235 -2.10 -40.16 19.99
N GLU A 236 -1.44 -40.94 19.15
CA GLU A 236 -1.71 -42.37 19.08
C GLU A 236 -0.41 -43.17 19.20
N PRO A 237 -0.13 -43.83 20.34
CA PRO A 237 0.87 -44.88 20.33
C PRO A 237 0.48 -45.87 19.24
N ALA A 238 1.38 -46.11 18.29
CA ALA A 238 1.10 -47.01 17.19
C ALA A 238 0.60 -48.32 17.79
N VAL A 239 -0.49 -48.88 17.24
CA VAL A 239 -1.08 -50.15 17.70
C VAL A 239 -0.01 -51.26 17.85
N LYS A 240 1.09 -51.17 17.08
CA LYS A 240 2.27 -52.04 17.17
C LYS A 240 3.03 -51.94 18.50
N ASP A 241 3.11 -50.76 19.12
CA ASP A 241 3.77 -50.56 20.40
C ASP A 241 2.90 -51.04 21.56
N ILE A 242 1.57 -50.88 21.47
CA ILE A 242 0.60 -51.46 22.41
C ILE A 242 0.66 -53.00 22.37
N ILE A 243 0.68 -53.60 21.17
CA ILE A 243 0.78 -55.06 21.01
C ILE A 243 2.12 -55.59 21.53
N ARG A 244 3.22 -54.83 21.38
CA ARG A 244 4.55 -55.23 21.85
C ARG A 244 4.68 -55.14 23.38
N GLU A 245 3.99 -54.22 24.05
CA GLU A 245 3.89 -54.21 25.51
C GLU A 245 3.00 -55.35 26.04
N GLU A 246 1.86 -55.64 25.41
CA GLU A 246 1.01 -56.76 25.84
C GLU A 246 1.68 -58.13 25.68
N LEU A 247 2.50 -58.32 24.65
CA LEU A 247 3.26 -59.57 24.47
C LEU A 247 4.35 -59.73 25.55
N LYS A 248 5.06 -58.64 25.91
CA LYS A 248 6.04 -58.67 27.01
C LYS A 248 5.39 -58.94 28.38
N SER A 249 4.15 -58.48 28.57
CA SER A 249 3.38 -58.75 29.79
C SER A 249 2.95 -60.22 29.92
N LYS A 250 2.73 -60.93 28.80
CA LYS A 250 2.26 -62.33 28.80
C LYS A 250 3.40 -63.35 28.90
N ASP A 251 4.60 -63.00 28.48
CA ASP A 251 5.79 -63.88 28.60
C ASP A 251 6.45 -63.85 29.99
N GLY A 252 5.92 -63.07 30.93
CA GLY A 252 6.44 -62.91 32.30
C GLY A 252 5.82 -63.83 33.36
N VAL A 253 4.92 -64.75 33.00
CA VAL A 253 4.30 -65.69 33.96
C VAL A 253 4.34 -67.11 33.41
N ILE A 254 5.50 -67.77 33.49
CA ILE A 254 5.59 -69.21 33.72
C ILE A 254 6.78 -69.46 34.67
N CYS A 255 6.49 -70.21 35.73
CA CYS A 255 7.34 -70.62 36.84
C CYS A 255 8.71 -71.18 36.46
#